data_AF-A0A6B1FKH1-F1
#
_entry.id   AF-A0A6B1FKH1-F1
#
_cell.length_a   1.000
_cell.length_b   1.000
_cell.length_c   1.000
_cell.angle_alpha   90.00
_cell.angle_beta   90.00
_cell.angle_gamma   90.00
#
_symmetry.space_group_name_H-M   'P 1'
#
loop_
_entity.id
_entity.type
_entity.pdbx_description
1 polymer ?
#
loop_
_entity_poly.entity_id
_entity_poly.type
_entity_poly.pdbx_seq_one_letter_code
_entity_poly.pdbx_strand_id
1 'polypeptide(L)'
;MNSFEIFRDRHNLEAQAHIDEARRFCLSLGNSVVESVRAHRIVYGKGMTMRWFADICPGEDSTTIKIQRGRREEPLIKVVPYKDSISVVFTDIQNAYDTLR
;
A
#
# COMPACT_ATOMS: atom_id res chain seq x y z
N MET A 1 -17.54 9.55 -8.54
CA MET A 1 -16.72 8.40 -8.12
C MET A 1 -15.27 8.69 -8.48
N ASN A 2 -14.35 8.68 -7.51
CA ASN A 2 -12.93 8.95 -7.78
C ASN A 2 -12.19 7.67 -8.23
N SER A 3 -10.92 7.79 -8.64
CA SER A 3 -10.12 6.66 -9.13
C SER A 3 -9.96 5.54 -8.10
N PHE A 4 -9.86 5.87 -6.82
CA PHE A 4 -9.78 4.90 -5.74
C PHE A 4 -11.07 4.08 -5.60
N GLU A 5 -12.22 4.73 -5.59
CA GLU A 5 -13.52 4.06 -5.47
C GLU A 5 -13.74 3.08 -6.63
N ILE A 6 -13.39 3.48 -7.86
CA ILE A 6 -13.46 2.60 -9.05
C ILE A 6 -12.53 1.39 -8.90
N PHE A 7 -11.34 1.58 -8.32
CA PHE A 7 -10.39 0.49 -8.08
C PHE A 7 -10.91 -0.47 -7.01
N ARG A 8 -11.31 0.05 -5.85
CA ARG A 8 -11.80 -0.72 -4.71
C ARG A 8 -13.00 -1.59 -5.10
N ASP A 9 -13.97 -1.01 -5.80
CA ASP A 9 -15.25 -1.67 -6.11
C ASP A 9 -15.12 -2.82 -7.13
N ARG A 10 -13.95 -3.01 -7.74
CA ARG A 10 -13.64 -4.17 -8.62
C ARG A 10 -13.24 -5.43 -7.84
N HIS A 11 -13.04 -5.33 -6.53
CA HIS A 11 -12.52 -6.41 -5.70
C HIS A 11 -13.60 -6.94 -4.75
N ASN A 12 -13.42 -8.17 -4.25
CA ASN A 12 -14.30 -8.76 -3.25
C ASN A 12 -14.23 -8.00 -1.90
N LEU A 13 -15.20 -8.23 -1.00
CA LEU A 13 -15.32 -7.48 0.26
C LEU A 13 -14.08 -7.58 1.15
N GLU A 14 -13.44 -8.75 1.15
CA GLU A 14 -12.23 -9.00 1.93
C GLU A 14 -11.03 -8.18 1.43
N ALA A 15 -10.84 -8.15 0.13
CA ALA A 15 -9.86 -7.28 -0.52
C ALA A 15 -10.15 -5.80 -0.26
N GLN A 16 -11.42 -5.38 -0.34
CA GLN A 16 -11.81 -4.01 -0.04
C GLN A 16 -11.44 -3.62 1.39
N ALA A 17 -11.64 -4.50 2.38
CA ALA A 17 -11.25 -4.25 3.77
C ALA A 17 -9.73 -4.03 3.89
N HIS A 18 -8.91 -4.90 3.28
CA HIS A 18 -7.46 -4.73 3.23
C HIS A 18 -7.04 -3.41 2.56
N ILE A 19 -7.63 -3.09 1.40
CA ILE A 19 -7.35 -1.88 0.63
C ILE A 19 -7.67 -0.64 1.46
N ASP A 20 -8.86 -0.59 2.07
CA ASP A 20 -9.33 0.55 2.86
C ASP A 20 -8.46 0.75 4.10
N GLU A 21 -8.10 -0.34 4.81
CA GLU A 21 -7.26 -0.27 6.00
C GLU A 21 -5.84 0.21 5.68
N ALA A 22 -5.21 -0.38 4.66
CA ALA A 22 -3.86 0.00 4.28
C ALA A 22 -3.79 1.42 3.71
N ARG A 23 -4.83 1.87 2.99
CA ARG A 23 -4.95 3.27 2.56
C ARG A 23 -5.03 4.24 3.72
N ARG A 24 -5.91 3.96 4.68
CA ARG A 24 -6.06 4.79 5.88
C ARG A 24 -4.73 4.92 6.62
N PHE A 25 -4.03 3.80 6.76
CA PHE A 25 -2.70 3.78 7.37
C PHE A 25 -1.68 4.60 6.58
N CYS A 26 -1.51 4.31 5.28
CA CYS A 26 -0.50 4.99 4.46
C CYS A 26 -0.73 6.51 4.38
N LEU A 27 -1.97 6.96 4.24
CA LEU A 27 -2.32 8.39 4.21
C LEU A 27 -2.11 9.08 5.57
N SER A 28 -2.13 8.32 6.67
CA SER A 28 -1.89 8.85 8.02
C SER A 28 -0.41 9.12 8.32
N LEU A 29 0.53 8.57 7.55
CA LEU A 29 1.98 8.70 7.77
C LEU A 29 2.50 10.15 7.60
N GLY A 30 1.77 10.99 6.86
CA GLY A 30 1.99 12.44 6.86
C GLY A 30 1.59 13.15 5.57
N ASN A 31 1.63 14.47 5.61
CA ASN A 31 1.15 15.34 4.52
C ASN A 31 1.93 15.21 3.20
N SER A 32 3.10 14.57 3.22
CA SER A 32 3.93 14.37 2.04
C SER A 32 3.62 13.08 1.27
N VAL A 33 2.68 12.27 1.76
CA VAL A 33 2.26 11.02 1.12
C VAL A 33 1.45 11.33 -0.13
N VAL A 34 1.83 10.69 -1.23
CA VAL A 34 1.14 10.74 -2.52
C VAL A 34 0.58 9.36 -2.82
N GLU A 35 -0.73 9.30 -3.05
CA GLU A 35 -1.44 8.11 -3.51
C GLU A 35 -1.48 8.06 -5.04
N SER A 36 -1.10 6.93 -5.61
CA SER A 36 -1.26 6.64 -7.04
C SER A 36 -2.01 5.33 -7.24
N VAL A 37 -3.29 5.46 -7.56
CA VAL A 37 -4.16 4.34 -7.90
C VAL A 37 -3.93 3.94 -9.34
N ARG A 38 -3.65 2.65 -9.56
CA ARG A 38 -3.47 2.02 -10.88
C ARG A 38 -4.53 0.93 -11.05
N ALA A 39 -4.65 0.37 -12.26
CA ALA A 39 -5.70 -0.59 -12.58
C ALA A 39 -5.75 -1.84 -11.65
N HIS A 40 -4.62 -2.27 -11.09
CA HIS A 40 -4.49 -3.50 -10.28
C HIS A 40 -3.76 -3.30 -8.94
N ARG A 41 -3.34 -2.06 -8.62
CA ARG A 41 -2.58 -1.79 -7.39
C ARG A 41 -2.67 -0.33 -6.99
N ILE A 42 -2.33 -0.06 -5.73
CA ILE A 42 -2.14 1.30 -5.22
C ILE A 42 -0.69 1.45 -4.79
N VAL A 43 -0.04 2.51 -5.27
CA VAL A 43 1.34 2.83 -4.91
C VAL A 43 1.35 4.10 -4.07
N TYR A 44 1.98 4.05 -2.91
CA TYR A 44 2.21 5.19 -2.03
C TYR A 44 3.67 5.61 -2.09
N GLY A 45 3.88 6.90 -2.25
CA GLY A 45 5.21 7.50 -2.25
C GLY A 45 5.29 8.83 -1.53
N LYS A 46 6.49 9.39 -1.49
CA LYS A 46 6.81 10.63 -0.77
C LYS A 46 7.16 11.77 -1.73
N GLY A 47 6.49 12.90 -1.56
CA GLY A 47 6.75 14.16 -2.26
C GLY A 47 6.58 14.10 -3.79
N MET A 48 7.01 15.17 -4.47
CA MET A 48 6.84 15.32 -5.92
C MET A 48 7.60 14.30 -6.75
N THR A 49 8.72 13.77 -6.25
CA THR A 49 9.50 12.72 -6.94
C THR A 49 8.89 11.33 -6.81
N MET A 50 7.78 11.20 -6.08
CA MET A 50 7.03 9.96 -5.87
C MET A 50 7.94 8.78 -5.50
N ARG A 51 8.82 8.99 -4.51
CA ARG A 51 9.67 7.92 -3.99
C ARG A 51 8.76 6.94 -3.27
N TRP A 52 8.47 5.83 -3.90
CA TRP A 52 7.49 4.89 -3.38
C TRP A 52 8.07 4.13 -2.18
N PHE A 53 7.25 3.91 -1.17
CA PHE A 53 7.58 3.13 0.02
C PHE A 53 6.68 1.91 0.18
N ALA A 54 5.46 1.95 -0.39
CA ALA A 54 4.52 0.84 -0.40
C ALA A 54 3.85 0.68 -1.78
N ASP A 55 3.81 -0.54 -2.29
CA ASP A 55 3.02 -0.95 -3.45
C ASP A 55 2.08 -2.09 -3.00
N ILE A 56 0.78 -1.84 -3.10
CA ILE A 56 -0.28 -2.71 -2.58
C ILE A 56 -1.06 -3.29 -3.76
N CYS A 57 -0.94 -4.59 -3.97
CA CYS A 57 -1.59 -5.34 -5.04
C CYS A 57 -2.52 -6.40 -4.42
N PRO A 58 -3.84 -6.14 -4.36
CA PRO A 58 -4.81 -7.15 -3.97
C PRO A 58 -4.85 -8.28 -5.00
N GLY A 59 -4.97 -9.52 -4.52
CA GLY A 59 -5.12 -10.73 -5.31
C GLY A 59 -6.49 -11.38 -5.06
N GLU A 60 -6.59 -12.67 -5.38
CA GLU A 60 -7.83 -13.44 -5.22
C GLU A 60 -8.16 -13.74 -3.76
N ASP A 61 -7.15 -14.12 -2.97
CA ASP A 61 -7.29 -14.59 -1.57
C ASP A 61 -6.37 -13.85 -0.57
N SER A 62 -5.55 -12.94 -1.08
CA SER A 62 -4.49 -12.27 -0.32
C SER A 62 -4.11 -10.93 -0.94
N THR A 63 -3.53 -10.05 -0.13
CA THR A 63 -2.87 -8.83 -0.62
C THR A 63 -1.37 -9.05 -0.66
N THR A 64 -0.74 -8.77 -1.80
CA THR A 64 0.71 -8.64 -1.89
C THR A 64 1.11 -7.19 -1.63
N ILE A 65 2.00 -6.98 -0.65
CA ILE A 65 2.57 -5.68 -0.31
C ILE A 65 4.06 -5.73 -0.58
N LYS A 66 4.55 -4.83 -1.44
CA LYS A 66 5.99 -4.57 -1.62
C LYS A 66 6.36 -3.32 -0.86
N ILE A 67 7.44 -3.39 -0.08
CA ILE A 67 7.88 -2.32 0.82
C ILE A 67 9.31 -1.93 0.45
N GLN A 68 9.48 -0.70 -0.03
CA GLN A 68 10.77 -0.18 -0.48
C GLN A 68 11.47 0.59 0.64
N ARG A 69 12.54 0.00 1.21
CA ARG A 69 13.27 0.59 2.34
C ARG A 69 14.42 1.53 1.94
N GLY A 70 14.89 1.43 0.69
CA GLY A 70 15.94 2.29 0.12
C GLY A 70 15.98 2.19 -1.40
N ARG A 71 16.48 3.21 -2.12
CA ARG A 71 16.36 3.28 -3.61
C ARG A 71 17.01 2.13 -4.40
N ARG A 72 18.03 1.49 -3.84
CA ARG A 72 18.82 0.44 -4.50
C ARG A 72 18.65 -0.94 -3.85
N GLU A 73 17.77 -1.02 -2.86
CA GLU A 73 17.50 -2.27 -2.15
C GLU A 73 16.36 -3.01 -2.82
N GLU A 74 16.41 -4.34 -2.75
CA GLU A 74 15.25 -5.13 -3.12
C GLU A 74 14.09 -4.85 -2.14
N PRO A 75 12.86 -4.65 -2.65
CA PRO A 75 11.70 -4.46 -1.78
C PRO A 75 11.47 -5.70 -0.92
N LEU A 76 11.08 -5.48 0.33
CA LEU A 76 10.51 -6.54 1.15
C LEU A 76 9.12 -6.88 0.60
N ILE A 77 8.90 -8.14 0.24
CA ILE A 77 7.60 -8.62 -0.25
C ILE A 77 6.91 -9.37 0.88
N LYS A 78 5.67 -8.97 1.18
CA LYS A 78 4.79 -9.62 2.14
C LYS A 78 3.50 -10.01 1.42
N VAL A 79 3.02 -11.23 1.65
CA VAL A 79 1.73 -11.69 1.17
C VAL A 79 0.87 -11.91 2.41
N VAL A 80 -0.23 -11.18 2.52
CA VAL A 80 -1.14 -11.24 3.66
C VAL A 80 -2.47 -11.84 3.19
N PRO A 81 -2.78 -13.09 3.56
CA PRO A 81 -4.09 -13.68 3.32
C PRO A 81 -5.21 -12.82 3.91
N TYR A 82 -6.38 -12.77 3.27
CA TYR A 82 -7.49 -11.95 3.75
C TYR A 82 -8.06 -12.34 5.12
N LYS A 83 -7.80 -13.58 5.55
CA LYS A 83 -8.13 -14.05 6.91
C LYS A 83 -7.26 -13.43 8.01
N ASP A 84 -6.11 -12.87 7.64
CA ASP A 84 -5.15 -12.26 8.56
C ASP A 84 -5.25 -10.73 8.46
N SER A 85 -4.98 -10.01 9.54
CA SER A 85 -5.02 -8.55 9.49
C SER A 85 -3.86 -7.98 8.66
N ILE A 86 -4.14 -7.08 7.72
CA ILE A 86 -3.11 -6.36 6.97
C ILE A 86 -2.22 -5.47 7.85
N SER A 87 -2.63 -5.18 9.09
CA SER A 87 -1.83 -4.41 10.05
C SER A 87 -0.48 -5.03 10.39
N VAL A 88 -0.28 -6.33 10.14
CA VAL A 88 1.00 -7.03 10.34
C VAL A 88 2.16 -6.44 9.54
N VAL A 89 1.89 -5.67 8.48
CA VAL A 89 2.94 -5.00 7.68
C VAL A 89 3.12 -3.51 8.00
N PHE A 90 2.32 -2.94 8.90
CA PHE A 90 2.31 -1.49 9.14
C PHE A 90 3.61 -0.95 9.73
N THR A 91 4.24 -1.69 10.64
CA THR A 91 5.55 -1.33 11.18
C THR A 91 6.62 -1.29 10.09
N ASP A 92 6.61 -2.25 9.15
CA ASP A 92 7.56 -2.28 8.03
C ASP A 92 7.34 -1.10 7.08
N ILE A 93 6.07 -0.75 6.80
CA ILE A 93 5.69 0.39 5.96
C ILE A 93 6.09 1.71 6.62
N GLN A 94 5.82 1.89 7.92
CA GLN A 94 6.22 3.09 8.68
C GLN A 94 7.73 3.29 8.60
N ASN A 95 8.49 2.23 8.91
CA ASN A 95 9.94 2.26 8.83
C ASN A 95 10.42 2.66 7.43
N ALA A 96 9.83 2.09 6.38
CA ALA A 96 10.16 2.46 5.00
C ALA A 96 9.85 3.94 4.70
N TYR A 97 8.71 4.46 5.12
CA TYR A 97 8.34 5.87 4.93
C TYR A 97 9.31 6.83 5.65
N ASP A 98 9.79 6.45 6.84
CA ASP A 98 10.70 7.25 7.65
C ASP A 98 12.14 7.23 7.10
N THR A 99 12.61 6.08 6.61
CA THR A 99 13.98 5.94 6.08
C THR A 99 14.12 6.44 4.66
N LEU A 100 13.04 6.45 3.86
CA LEU A 100 13.06 6.92 2.49
C LEU A 100 13.20 8.46 2.44
N ARG A 101 14.42 8.91 2.16
CA ARG A 101 14.80 10.32 1.94
C ARG A 101 14.78 10.69 0.46
#